data_AF-A0A9N9JUL4-F1
#
_entry.id   AF-A0A9N9JUL4-F1
#
_cell.length_a   1.000
_cell.length_b   1.000
_cell.length_c   1.000
_cell.angle_alpha   90.00
_cell.angle_beta   90.00
_cell.angle_gamma   90.00
#
_symmetry.space_group_name_H-M   'P 1'
#
loop_
_entity.id
_entity.type
_entity.pdbx_description
1 polymer ?
#
loop_
_entity_poly.entity_id
_entity_poly.type
_entity_poly.pdbx_seq_one_letter_code
_entity_poly.pdbx_strand_id
1 'polypeptide(L)'
;ENPFIKYKNKIILELEDDFEITEIFNSKIISNDRDKDLIISVYDIDFLVTCKYRPKANIRFNDVERTAANSKLLKIQGVIVTNVGYGKKAINNAKKYNIILTQDFNIKHKLKLYVDKIVEKRMLDILEDIEKEENI
;
A
#
# COMPACT_ATOMS: atom_id res chain seq x y z
N GLU A 1 2.39 19.50 17.63
CA GLU A 1 1.85 18.86 16.41
C GLU A 1 1.63 17.36 16.67
N ASN A 2 0.54 16.77 16.17
CA ASN A 2 0.23 15.36 16.41
C ASN A 2 1.26 14.46 15.67
N PRO A 3 2.01 13.59 16.37
CA PRO A 3 3.08 12.79 15.74
C PRO A 3 2.58 11.84 14.65
N PHE A 4 1.32 11.39 14.74
CA PHE A 4 0.70 10.55 13.72
C PHE A 4 0.45 11.32 12.42
N ILE A 5 0.02 12.57 12.53
CA ILE A 5 -0.19 13.47 11.37
C ILE A 5 1.15 13.83 10.75
N LYS A 6 2.14 14.21 11.56
CA LYS A 6 3.49 14.50 11.08
C LYS A 6 4.10 13.32 10.31
N TYR A 7 3.91 12.10 10.81
CA TYR A 7 4.37 10.90 10.14
C TYR A 7 3.64 10.67 8.80
N LYS A 8 2.30 10.80 8.76
CA LYS A 8 1.53 10.75 7.51
C LYS A 8 2.05 11.75 6.48
N ASN A 9 2.25 13.01 6.88
CA ASN A 9 2.74 14.07 5.99
C ASN A 9 4.14 13.77 5.45
N LYS A 10 5.02 13.17 6.27
CA LYS A 10 6.32 12.68 5.78
C LYS A 10 6.16 11.66 4.65
N ILE A 11 5.20 10.74 4.76
CA ILE A 11 4.92 9.75 3.72
C ILE A 11 4.36 10.40 2.46
N ILE A 12 3.52 11.43 2.59
CA ILE A 12 3.00 12.20 1.45
C ILE A 12 4.15 12.85 0.69
N LEU A 13 5.03 13.59 1.38
CA LEU A 13 6.20 14.24 0.78
C LEU A 13 7.14 13.22 0.11
N GLU A 14 7.24 12.02 0.68
CA GLU A 14 8.03 10.96 0.05
C GLU A 14 7.38 10.46 -1.24
N LEU A 15 6.06 10.55 -1.45
CA LEU A 15 5.38 9.93 -2.59
C LEU A 15 4.85 10.91 -3.65
N GLU A 16 4.72 12.19 -3.33
CA GLU A 16 4.01 13.17 -4.16
C GLU A 16 4.61 13.40 -5.56
N ASP A 17 5.91 13.18 -5.75
CA ASP A 17 6.57 13.33 -7.04
C ASP A 17 6.24 12.20 -8.04
N ASP A 18 5.79 11.04 -7.54
CA ASP A 18 5.70 9.80 -8.32
C ASP A 18 4.29 9.20 -8.37
N PHE A 19 3.40 9.64 -7.47
CA PHE A 19 2.06 9.10 -7.31
C PHE A 19 1.05 10.22 -7.16
N GLU A 20 -0.12 10.05 -7.77
CA GLU A 20 -1.27 10.89 -7.46
C GLU A 20 -1.78 10.51 -6.07
N ILE A 21 -1.99 11.50 -5.19
CA ILE A 21 -2.40 11.27 -3.80
C ILE A 21 -3.82 11.77 -3.59
N THR A 22 -4.71 10.84 -3.26
CA THR A 22 -6.08 11.15 -2.82
C THR A 22 -6.22 10.88 -1.33
N GLU A 23 -6.46 11.94 -0.55
CA GLU A 23 -6.79 11.79 0.86
C GLU A 23 -8.25 11.37 1.04
N ILE A 24 -8.54 10.05 1.10
CA ILE A 24 -9.89 9.59 1.45
C ILE A 24 -10.08 9.64 2.98
N PHE A 25 -10.70 10.71 3.47
CA PHE A 25 -11.24 10.78 4.83
C PHE A 25 -12.66 10.21 4.87
N ASN A 26 -12.82 8.89 4.74
CA ASN A 26 -14.15 8.26 4.85
C ASN A 26 -14.43 7.83 6.31
N SER A 27 -15.11 8.71 7.05
CA SER A 27 -15.50 8.50 8.45
C SER A 27 -16.42 7.28 8.67
N LYS A 28 -17.01 6.71 7.62
CA LYS A 28 -17.83 5.48 7.71
C LYS A 28 -17.01 4.18 7.64
N ILE A 29 -15.77 4.23 7.17
CA ILE A 29 -14.89 3.05 6.98
C ILE A 29 -13.71 3.06 7.97
N ILE A 30 -13.24 4.24 8.36
CA ILE A 30 -12.08 4.41 9.25
C ILE A 30 -12.57 4.46 10.71
N SER A 31 -12.48 3.33 11.42
CA SER A 31 -13.01 3.20 12.79
C SER A 31 -12.15 3.86 13.87
N ASN A 32 -11.02 4.49 13.54
CA ASN A 32 -10.21 5.17 14.54
C ASN A 32 -9.24 6.19 13.95
N ASP A 33 -9.19 7.36 14.59
CA ASP A 33 -8.40 8.53 14.23
C ASP A 33 -6.86 8.32 14.29
N ARG A 34 -6.41 7.11 14.67
CA ARG A 34 -5.00 6.70 14.76
C ARG A 34 -4.43 6.14 13.47
N ASP A 35 -5.27 5.64 12.57
CA ASP A 35 -4.84 5.09 11.29
C ASP A 35 -5.03 6.19 10.26
N LYS A 36 -3.91 6.74 9.78
CA LYS A 36 -3.92 7.79 8.76
C LYS A 36 -3.68 7.11 7.42
N ASP A 37 -4.78 6.67 6.83
CA ASP A 37 -4.78 6.04 5.52
C ASP A 37 -4.65 7.10 4.42
N LEU A 38 -4.03 6.70 3.32
CA LEU A 38 -3.86 7.45 2.08
C LEU A 38 -4.27 6.52 0.93
N ILE A 39 -4.90 7.06 -0.11
CA ILE A 39 -4.96 6.38 -1.38
C ILE A 39 -3.95 7.05 -2.31
N ILE A 40 -3.14 6.24 -2.95
CA ILE A 40 -2.24 6.71 -4.00
C ILE A 40 -2.47 5.91 -5.28
N SER A 41 -2.25 6.55 -6.42
CA SER A 41 -2.56 5.98 -7.73
C SER A 41 -1.42 6.27 -8.72
N VAL A 42 -1.09 5.28 -9.55
CA VAL A 42 -0.18 5.42 -10.70
C VAL A 42 -0.49 4.32 -11.73
N TYR A 43 -0.54 4.65 -13.02
CA TYR A 43 -0.86 3.71 -14.12
C TYR A 43 -2.09 2.80 -13.86
N ASP A 44 -3.18 3.39 -13.37
CA ASP A 44 -4.42 2.68 -12.98
C ASP A 44 -4.19 1.56 -11.94
N ILE A 45 -3.19 1.73 -11.09
CA ILE A 45 -2.90 0.88 -9.93
C ILE A 45 -3.10 1.72 -8.67
N ASP A 46 -4.14 1.37 -7.92
CA ASP A 46 -4.48 2.03 -6.67
C ASP A 46 -3.92 1.28 -5.46
N PHE A 47 -3.41 2.04 -4.49
CA PHE A 47 -2.90 1.53 -3.23
C PHE A 47 -3.61 2.17 -2.05
N LEU A 48 -4.03 1.35 -1.08
CA LEU A 48 -4.38 1.81 0.27
C LEU A 48 -3.12 1.82 1.13
N VAL A 49 -2.54 2.99 1.38
CA VAL A 49 -1.36 3.17 2.23
C VAL A 49 -1.78 3.50 3.65
N THR A 50 -1.73 2.51 4.53
CA THR A 50 -1.99 2.67 5.96
C THR A 50 -0.73 3.10 6.71
N CYS A 51 -0.67 4.37 7.12
CA CYS A 51 0.47 4.94 7.83
C CYS A 51 0.41 4.60 9.33
N LYS A 52 1.36 3.78 9.80
CA LYS A 52 1.43 3.31 11.19
C LYS A 52 2.68 3.81 11.89
N TYR A 53 2.54 4.94 12.57
CA TYR A 53 3.57 5.40 13.49
C TYR A 53 3.52 4.63 14.82
N ARG A 54 4.67 4.14 15.28
CA ARG A 54 4.85 3.55 16.61
C ARG A 54 6.12 4.10 17.25
N PRO A 55 6.11 4.46 18.54
CA PRO A 55 7.32 4.93 19.21
C PRO A 55 8.42 3.86 19.29
N LYS A 56 8.03 2.59 19.52
CA LYS A 56 8.98 1.45 19.71
C LYS A 56 8.42 0.10 19.27
N ALA A 57 7.15 -0.17 19.57
CA ALA A 57 6.57 -1.49 19.38
C ALA A 57 6.32 -1.81 17.90
N ASN A 58 6.70 -3.02 17.47
CA ASN A 58 6.43 -3.51 16.12
C ASN A 58 4.93 -3.54 15.77
N ILE A 59 4.65 -3.46 14.47
CA ILE A 59 3.31 -3.62 13.91
C ILE A 59 2.77 -5.02 14.19
N ARG A 60 1.49 -5.08 14.58
CA ARG A 60 0.81 -6.31 15.00
C ARG A 60 -0.03 -6.88 13.85
N PHE A 61 -0.39 -8.16 13.98
CA PHE A 61 -1.17 -8.84 12.94
C PHE A 61 -2.56 -8.24 12.73
N ASN A 62 -3.20 -7.68 13.78
CA ASN A 62 -4.49 -6.99 13.67
C ASN A 62 -4.42 -5.75 12.76
N ASP A 63 -3.26 -5.07 12.70
CA ASP A 63 -3.07 -3.93 11.79
C ASP A 63 -3.12 -4.41 10.32
N VAL A 64 -2.58 -5.60 10.05
CA VAL A 64 -2.62 -6.26 8.73
C VAL A 64 -4.04 -6.69 8.36
N GLU A 65 -4.75 -7.34 9.27
CA GLU A 65 -6.13 -7.79 9.02
C GLU A 65 -7.08 -6.63 8.72
N ARG A 66 -6.93 -5.51 9.43
CA ARG A 66 -7.70 -4.29 9.15
C ARG A 66 -7.39 -3.71 7.78
N THR A 67 -6.11 -3.58 7.45
CA THR A 67 -5.68 -3.05 6.14
C THR A 67 -6.17 -3.96 5.01
N ALA A 68 -6.11 -5.29 5.20
CA ALA A 68 -6.64 -6.26 4.25
C ALA A 68 -8.16 -6.15 4.06
N ALA A 69 -8.92 -5.97 5.14
CA ALA A 69 -10.36 -5.77 5.05
C ALA A 69 -10.72 -4.50 4.28
N ASN A 70 -10.05 -3.39 4.56
CA ASN A 70 -10.30 -2.10 3.92
C ASN A 70 -9.90 -2.10 2.45
N SER A 71 -8.69 -2.57 2.13
CA SER A 71 -8.21 -2.67 0.75
C SER A 71 -9.07 -3.60 -0.10
N LYS A 72 -9.53 -4.72 0.46
CA LYS A 72 -10.48 -5.63 -0.21
C LYS A 72 -11.83 -4.96 -0.49
N LEU A 73 -12.37 -4.20 0.46
CA LEU A 73 -13.64 -3.49 0.27
C LEU A 73 -13.55 -2.48 -0.88
N LEU A 74 -12.41 -1.80 -0.99
CA LEU A 74 -12.13 -0.82 -2.04
C LEU A 74 -11.65 -1.46 -3.35
N LYS A 75 -11.32 -2.75 -3.36
CA LYS A 75 -10.70 -3.48 -4.49
C LYS A 75 -9.36 -2.91 -4.95
N ILE A 76 -8.52 -2.47 -4.00
CA ILE A 76 -7.21 -1.86 -4.25
C ILE A 76 -6.10 -2.61 -3.51
N GLN A 77 -4.83 -2.37 -3.85
CA GLN A 77 -3.69 -3.05 -3.22
C GLN A 77 -3.43 -2.47 -1.81
N GLY A 78 -3.44 -3.32 -0.78
CA GLY A 78 -3.15 -2.91 0.59
C GLY A 78 -1.65 -2.75 0.86
N VAL A 79 -1.27 -1.66 1.55
CA VAL A 79 0.10 -1.35 1.95
C VAL A 79 0.09 -0.88 3.41
N ILE A 80 1.01 -1.38 4.23
CA ILE A 80 1.29 -0.81 5.54
C ILE A 80 2.69 -0.23 5.52
N VAL A 81 2.79 1.05 5.90
CA VAL A 81 4.06 1.73 6.10
C VAL A 81 4.26 2.08 7.56
N THR A 82 5.49 1.86 8.06
CA THR A 82 5.81 2.15 9.46
C THR A 82 7.24 2.63 9.65
N ASN A 83 7.50 3.32 10.76
CA ASN A 83 8.84 3.75 11.18
C ASN A 83 9.59 2.68 11.99
N VAL A 84 8.95 1.56 12.29
CA VAL A 84 9.51 0.44 13.07
C VAL A 84 9.46 -0.86 12.26
N GLY A 85 9.64 -2.02 12.90
CA GLY A 85 9.52 -3.32 12.25
C GLY A 85 8.13 -3.93 12.33
N TYR A 86 8.03 -5.16 11.82
CA TYR A 86 6.82 -5.98 11.86
C TYR A 86 7.02 -7.19 12.76
N GLY A 87 6.00 -7.56 13.53
CA GLY A 87 6.03 -8.83 14.26
C GLY A 87 5.94 -10.02 13.30
N LYS A 88 6.48 -11.18 13.69
CA LYS A 88 6.45 -12.42 12.90
C LYS A 88 5.04 -12.81 12.43
N LYS A 89 4.03 -12.67 13.30
CA LYS A 89 2.62 -12.91 12.97
C LYS A 89 2.09 -11.92 11.92
N ALA A 90 2.51 -10.65 11.99
CA ALA A 90 2.12 -9.64 11.00
C ALA A 90 2.69 -9.98 9.62
N ILE A 91 3.96 -10.39 9.54
CA ILE A 91 4.60 -10.83 8.28
C ILE A 91 3.86 -12.03 7.68
N ASN A 92 3.53 -13.04 8.49
CA ASN A 92 2.81 -14.22 8.02
C ASN A 92 1.40 -13.85 7.50
N ASN A 93 0.66 -13.01 8.22
CA ASN A 93 -0.64 -12.54 7.79
C ASN A 93 -0.55 -11.69 6.51
N ALA A 94 0.48 -10.86 6.38
CA ALA A 94 0.65 -10.03 5.20
C ALA A 94 0.87 -10.86 3.94
N LYS A 95 1.64 -11.95 4.03
CA LYS A 95 1.76 -12.92 2.94
C LYS A 95 0.41 -13.56 2.60
N LYS A 96 -0.35 -13.99 3.61
CA LYS A 96 -1.68 -14.61 3.42
C LYS A 96 -2.68 -13.67 2.74
N TYR A 97 -2.67 -12.40 3.10
CA TYR A 97 -3.63 -11.40 2.61
C TYR A 97 -3.09 -10.55 1.46
N ASN A 98 -1.90 -10.87 0.94
CA ASN A 98 -1.21 -10.09 -0.08
C ASN A 98 -1.10 -8.59 0.27
N ILE A 99 -0.63 -8.28 1.48
CA ILE A 99 -0.39 -6.91 1.95
C ILE A 99 1.08 -6.57 1.85
N ILE A 100 1.39 -5.44 1.20
CA ILE A 100 2.75 -4.95 1.10
C ILE A 100 3.16 -4.37 2.46
N LEU A 101 4.25 -4.87 3.02
CA LEU A 101 4.85 -4.33 4.23
C LEU A 101 6.12 -3.55 3.87
N THR A 102 6.23 -2.29 4.29
CA THR A 102 7.42 -1.47 4.05
C THR A 102 7.75 -0.53 5.20
N GLN A 103 9.04 -0.27 5.39
CA GLN A 103 9.46 0.82 6.28
C GLN A 103 9.45 2.13 5.50
N ASP A 104 9.29 3.25 6.21
CA ASP A 104 9.18 4.59 5.61
C ASP A 104 10.35 4.93 4.69
N PHE A 105 11.58 4.60 5.06
CA PHE A 105 12.76 4.86 4.22
C PHE A 105 12.79 4.06 2.90
N ASN A 106 11.89 3.10 2.70
CA ASN A 106 11.88 2.23 1.52
C ASN A 106 10.51 2.19 0.81
N ILE A 107 9.55 3.03 1.18
CA ILE A 107 8.20 2.97 0.60
C ILE A 107 8.21 3.26 -0.90
N LYS A 108 8.82 4.38 -1.33
CA LYS A 108 8.86 4.79 -2.74
C LYS A 108 9.43 3.69 -3.63
N HIS A 109 10.62 3.19 -3.30
CA HIS A 109 11.29 2.14 -4.07
C HIS A 109 10.43 0.86 -4.15
N LYS A 110 9.83 0.45 -3.03
CA LYS A 110 9.04 -0.79 -2.98
C LYS A 110 7.75 -0.69 -3.80
N LEU A 111 7.09 0.47 -3.80
CA LEU A 111 5.88 0.69 -4.58
C LEU A 111 6.20 0.78 -6.07
N LYS A 112 7.25 1.52 -6.47
CA LYS A 112 7.72 1.54 -7.86
C LYS A 112 8.04 0.14 -8.39
N LEU A 113 8.83 -0.63 -7.64
CA LEU A 113 9.14 -2.01 -8.02
C LEU A 113 7.90 -2.90 -8.18
N TYR A 114 6.87 -2.68 -7.37
CA TYR A 114 5.62 -3.41 -7.49
C TYR A 114 4.82 -2.98 -8.74
N VAL A 115 4.76 -1.68 -9.01
CA VAL A 115 4.13 -1.10 -10.19
C VAL A 115 4.80 -1.63 -11.47
N ASP A 116 6.14 -1.56 -11.52
CA ASP A 116 6.93 -2.03 -12.68
C ASP A 116 6.60 -3.49 -13.01
N LYS A 117 6.52 -4.36 -11.99
CA LYS A 117 6.16 -5.77 -12.17
C LYS A 117 4.75 -5.97 -12.70
N ILE A 118 3.79 -5.13 -12.29
CA ILE A 118 2.42 -5.21 -12.82
C ILE A 118 2.39 -4.75 -14.27
N VAL A 119 3.06 -3.64 -14.58
CA VAL A 119 3.11 -3.09 -15.93
C VAL A 119 3.80 -4.07 -16.88
N GLU A 120 4.95 -4.61 -16.49
CA GLU A 120 5.68 -5.64 -17.25
C GLU A 120 4.80 -6.86 -17.53
N LYS A 121 4.09 -7.35 -16.51
CA LYS A 121 3.17 -8.48 -16.69
C LYS A 121 2.04 -8.14 -17.68
N ARG A 122 1.41 -6.98 -17.54
CA ARG A 122 0.35 -6.53 -18.47
C ARG A 122 0.86 -6.44 -19.91
N MET A 123 2.11 -6.00 -20.11
CA MET A 123 2.73 -5.94 -21.44
C MET A 123 2.97 -7.33 -22.03
N LEU A 124 3.45 -8.29 -21.23
CA LEU A 124 3.63 -9.67 -21.67
C LEU A 124 2.30 -10.31 -22.06
N ASP A 125 1.25 -10.12 -21.25
CA ASP A 125 -0.10 -10.63 -21.56
C ASP A 125 -0.60 -10.11 -22.92
N ILE A 126 -0.35 -8.82 -23.24
CA ILE A 126 -0.70 -8.22 -24.55
C ILE A 126 0.07 -8.87 -25.71
N LEU A 127 1.39 -9.11 -25.54
CA LEU A 127 2.22 -9.71 -26.59
C LEU A 127 1.78 -11.15 -26.90
N GLU A 128 1.49 -11.94 -25.87
CA GLU A 128 0.99 -13.31 -26.05
C GLU A 128 -0.35 -13.36 -26.80
N ASP A 129 -1.21 -12.36 -26.60
CA ASP A 129 -2.50 -12.30 -27.29
C ASP A 129 -2.34 -11.89 -28.76
N ILE A 130 -1.41 -10.97 -29.08
CA ILE A 130 -1.06 -10.64 -30.48
C ILE A 130 -0.53 -11.88 -31.21
N GLU A 131 0.39 -12.64 -30.61
CA GLU A 131 0.92 -13.86 -31.23
C GLU A 131 -0.16 -14.91 -31.51
N LYS A 132 -1.18 -15.02 -30.64
CA LYS A 132 -2.31 -15.93 -30.89
C LYS A 132 -3.17 -15.46 -32.07
N GLU A 133 -3.41 -14.16 -32.20
CA GLU A 133 -4.19 -13.59 -33.30
C GLU A 133 -3.47 -13.74 -34.66
N GLU A 134 -2.15 -13.59 -34.70
CA GLU A 134 -1.37 -13.76 -35.94
C GLU A 134 -1.26 -15.23 -36.41
N ASN A 135 -1.50 -16.19 -35.52
CA ASN A 135 -1.46 -17.63 -35.81
C ASN A 135 -2.82 -18.25 -36.15
N ILE A 136 -3.88 -17.43 -36.33
CA ILE A 136 -5.24 -17.82 -36.74
C ILE A 136 -5.51 -17.33 -38.16
#